data_AF-A0A2H6B293-F1
#
_entry.id   AF-A0A2H6B293-F1
#
_cell.length_a   1.000
_cell.length_b   1.000
_cell.length_c   1.000
_cell.angle_alpha   90.00
_cell.angle_beta   90.00
_cell.angle_gamma   90.00
#
_symmetry.space_group_name_H-M   'P 1'
#
loop_
_entity.id
_entity.type
_entity.pdbx_description
1 polymer ?
#
loop_
_entity_poly.entity_id
_entity_poly.type
_entity_poly.pdbx_seq_one_letter_code
_entity_poly.pdbx_strand_id
1 'polypeptide(L)'
;MGSVLRRLAAGLGSASLWLAPAAAAAAPPVSPPLLAKLERDVAGALAHLHVLRAGESGTASGIDPTTRVALGAHEERVLLATLKAIFRSLTQRLARLQEEIRARRDPRIAQVLWIVREELGRLGELLERLEREQGTARERTIALLERGLVQLDGATAALWTFDR
;
A
#
# COMPACT_ATOMS: atom_id res chain seq x y z
N MET A 1 14.24 -11.73 -43.93
CA MET A 1 13.90 -10.98 -42.70
C MET A 1 12.38 -10.79 -42.63
N GLY A 2 11.61 -11.81 -42.21
CA GLY A 2 10.15 -11.74 -42.36
C GLY A 2 9.32 -12.79 -41.61
N SER A 3 9.73 -13.20 -40.40
CA SER A 3 8.99 -14.23 -39.64
C SER A 3 8.80 -14.00 -38.15
N VAL A 4 9.36 -12.93 -37.56
CA VAL A 4 9.16 -12.64 -36.12
C VAL A 4 7.79 -12.00 -35.85
N LEU A 5 7.33 -11.12 -36.74
CA LEU A 5 6.04 -10.43 -36.58
C LEU A 5 4.81 -11.33 -36.75
N ARG A 6 4.97 -12.56 -37.28
CA ARG A 6 3.85 -13.49 -37.51
C ARG A 6 3.60 -14.48 -36.36
N ARG A 7 4.47 -14.56 -35.34
CA ARG A 7 4.32 -15.53 -34.23
C ARG A 7 3.70 -14.99 -32.94
N LEU A 8 3.65 -13.68 -32.72
CA LEU A 8 3.00 -13.12 -31.52
C LEU A 8 1.58 -12.59 -31.77
N ALA A 9 1.21 -12.38 -33.04
CA ALA A 9 -0.17 -12.13 -33.45
C ALA A 9 -1.11 -13.36 -33.27
N ALA A 10 -0.60 -14.47 -32.73
CA ALA A 10 -1.31 -15.75 -32.58
C ALA A 10 -1.66 -16.12 -31.12
N GLY A 11 -1.53 -15.20 -30.15
CA GLY A 11 -1.89 -15.47 -28.74
C GLY A 11 -2.96 -14.55 -28.15
N LEU A 12 -3.36 -13.50 -28.88
CA LEU A 12 -4.40 -12.53 -28.50
C LEU A 12 -5.76 -12.88 -29.13
N GLY A 13 -6.07 -14.18 -29.18
CA GLY A 13 -7.33 -14.73 -29.65
C GLY A 13 -8.34 -14.82 -28.51
N SER A 14 -9.19 -13.81 -28.44
CA SER A 14 -10.54 -13.85 -27.87
C SER A 14 -11.21 -15.23 -27.91
N ALA A 15 -11.95 -15.56 -26.83
CA ALA A 15 -12.97 -16.61 -26.75
C ALA A 15 -12.62 -17.94 -26.04
N SER A 16 -11.98 -17.87 -24.87
CA SER A 16 -12.01 -18.97 -23.87
C SER A 16 -12.36 -18.51 -22.45
N LEU A 17 -13.16 -17.43 -22.30
CA LEU A 17 -13.73 -17.01 -21.00
C LEU A 17 -14.99 -17.80 -20.60
N TRP A 18 -15.30 -18.89 -21.31
CA TRP A 18 -16.47 -19.75 -21.06
C TRP A 18 -16.07 -21.22 -20.91
N LEU A 19 -15.08 -21.50 -20.06
CA LEU A 19 -14.81 -22.86 -19.60
C LEU A 19 -15.01 -22.94 -18.09
N ALA A 20 -16.22 -23.40 -17.79
CA ALA A 20 -16.71 -24.12 -16.61
C ALA A 20 -16.44 -23.51 -15.22
N PRO A 21 -17.47 -23.40 -14.34
CA PRO A 21 -17.22 -23.33 -12.93
C PRO A 21 -16.64 -24.69 -12.54
N ALA A 22 -15.31 -24.82 -12.59
CA ALA A 22 -14.65 -25.86 -11.82
C ALA A 22 -15.11 -25.60 -10.40
N ALA A 23 -15.91 -26.52 -9.85
CA ALA A 23 -16.47 -26.42 -8.52
C ALA A 23 -15.35 -25.95 -7.60
N ALA A 24 -15.41 -24.67 -7.22
CA ALA A 24 -14.51 -24.12 -6.24
C ALA A 24 -14.90 -24.86 -4.97
N ALA A 25 -14.18 -25.95 -4.69
CA ALA A 25 -14.13 -26.51 -3.36
C ALA A 25 -13.97 -25.30 -2.45
N ALA A 26 -14.96 -25.06 -1.59
CA ALA A 26 -15.15 -23.84 -0.85
C ALA A 26 -13.89 -23.58 -0.01
N ALA A 27 -12.91 -22.92 -0.62
CA ALA A 27 -11.67 -22.61 0.03
C ALA A 27 -12.04 -21.63 1.13
N PRO A 28 -11.62 -21.87 2.39
CA PRO A 28 -12.01 -21.02 3.50
C PRO A 28 -11.68 -19.57 3.17
N PRO A 29 -12.53 -18.61 3.57
CA PRO A 29 -12.26 -17.20 3.34
C PRO A 29 -10.91 -16.81 3.94
N VAL A 30 -10.28 -15.79 3.37
CA VAL A 30 -9.10 -15.17 3.96
C VAL A 30 -9.45 -14.77 5.39
N SER A 31 -8.51 -14.94 6.32
CA SER A 31 -8.74 -14.63 7.72
C SER A 31 -9.27 -13.19 7.91
N PRO A 32 -10.55 -13.00 8.32
CA PRO A 32 -11.12 -11.67 8.55
C PRO A 32 -10.32 -10.81 9.55
N PRO A 33 -9.72 -11.35 10.63
CA PRO A 33 -8.90 -10.52 11.52
C PRO A 33 -7.59 -10.04 10.88
N LEU A 34 -7.06 -10.72 9.85
CA LEU A 34 -5.90 -10.23 9.10
C LEU A 34 -6.27 -9.03 8.25
N LEU A 35 -7.37 -9.11 7.49
CA LEU A 35 -7.85 -8.01 6.64
C LEU A 35 -8.23 -6.78 7.49
N ALA A 36 -8.99 -6.96 8.57
CA ALA A 36 -9.40 -5.87 9.45
C ALA A 36 -8.21 -5.20 10.17
N LYS A 37 -7.11 -5.93 10.37
CA LYS A 37 -5.90 -5.36 10.96
C LYS A 37 -5.04 -4.65 9.91
N LEU A 38 -5.00 -5.15 8.68
CA LEU A 38 -4.36 -4.46 7.54
C LEU A 38 -5.01 -3.08 7.32
N GLU A 39 -6.33 -3.02 7.26
CA GLU A 39 -7.11 -1.79 7.13
C GLU A 39 -6.80 -0.78 8.25
N ARG A 40 -6.80 -1.23 9.52
CA ARG A 40 -6.42 -0.39 10.66
C ARG A 40 -4.98 0.11 10.59
N ASP A 41 -4.06 -0.72 10.15
CA ASP A 41 -2.64 -0.35 10.03
C ASP A 41 -2.44 0.69 8.90
N VAL A 42 -3.15 0.57 7.78
CA VAL A 42 -3.16 1.59 6.69
C VAL A 42 -3.78 2.91 7.16
N ALA A 43 -4.95 2.86 7.81
CA ALA A 43 -5.60 4.05 8.36
C ALA A 43 -4.72 4.75 9.42
N GLY A 44 -4.04 3.97 10.28
CA GLY A 44 -3.07 4.49 11.24
C GLY A 44 -1.88 5.18 10.57
N ALA A 45 -1.33 4.59 9.50
CA ALA A 45 -0.24 5.21 8.74
C ALA A 45 -0.66 6.54 8.12
N LEU A 46 -1.85 6.61 7.50
CA LEU A 46 -2.40 7.85 6.94
C LEU A 46 -2.56 8.93 8.02
N ALA A 47 -3.11 8.58 9.18
CA ALA A 47 -3.28 9.51 10.29
C ALA A 47 -1.93 10.10 10.75
N HIS A 48 -0.91 9.26 10.97
CA HIS A 48 0.42 9.73 11.35
C HIS A 48 1.09 10.59 10.27
N LEU A 49 0.85 10.29 9.01
CA LEU A 49 1.38 11.08 7.89
C LEU A 49 0.73 12.46 7.78
N HIS A 50 -0.58 12.57 8.02
CA HIS A 50 -1.26 13.86 8.11
C HIS A 50 -0.72 14.73 9.25
N VAL A 51 -0.39 14.12 10.40
CA VAL A 51 0.26 14.84 11.52
C VAL A 51 1.64 15.37 11.11
N LEU A 52 2.46 14.55 10.44
CA LEU A 52 3.78 15.00 9.93
C LEU A 52 3.64 16.16 8.93
N ARG A 53 2.67 16.10 8.03
CA ARG A 53 2.41 17.16 7.05
C ARG A 53 1.99 18.48 7.71
N ALA A 54 1.15 18.41 8.73
CA ALA A 54 0.71 19.58 9.49
C ALA A 54 1.88 20.23 10.26
N GLY A 55 2.81 19.44 10.77
CA GLY A 55 4.02 19.93 11.45
C GLY A 55 4.99 20.69 10.55
N GLU A 56 5.20 20.22 9.32
CA GLU A 56 6.06 20.89 8.31
C GLU A 56 5.43 22.18 7.78
N SER A 57 4.12 22.18 7.53
CA SER A 57 3.41 23.36 7.00
C SER A 57 3.47 24.58 7.94
N GLY A 58 3.85 24.37 9.22
CA GLY A 58 4.01 25.41 10.23
C GLY A 58 5.31 26.21 10.16
N THR A 59 6.35 25.72 9.47
CA THR A 59 7.69 26.37 9.41
C THR A 59 7.90 27.24 8.17
N ALA A 60 7.10 27.07 7.11
CA ALA A 60 7.33 27.67 5.80
C ALA A 60 6.62 29.03 5.53
N SER A 61 5.69 29.47 6.38
CA SER A 61 4.89 30.68 6.13
C SER A 61 5.04 31.67 7.27
N GLY A 62 5.48 32.90 7.05
CA GLY A 62 5.67 33.92 8.10
C GLY A 62 4.36 34.44 8.74
N ILE A 63 3.59 33.57 9.40
CA ILE A 63 2.41 33.95 10.21
C ILE A 63 2.64 33.59 11.68
N ASP A 64 1.95 34.34 12.54
CA ASP A 64 2.05 34.39 14.00
C ASP A 64 2.33 33.03 14.69
N PRO A 65 3.41 32.91 15.49
CA PRO A 65 3.80 31.67 16.18
C PRO A 65 2.82 31.22 17.28
N THR A 66 1.90 32.08 17.72
CA THR A 66 0.97 31.76 18.81
C THR A 66 -0.17 30.80 18.42
N THR A 67 -0.38 30.55 17.13
CA THR A 67 -1.44 29.66 16.61
C THR A 67 -0.91 28.36 15.99
N ARG A 68 0.39 28.06 16.12
CA ARG A 68 1.05 26.98 15.35
C ARG A 68 1.84 26.04 16.23
N VAL A 69 1.44 24.77 16.24
CA VAL A 69 2.21 23.70 16.88
C VAL A 69 3.26 23.24 15.88
N ALA A 70 4.45 23.84 15.92
CA ALA A 70 5.62 23.25 15.30
C ALA A 70 5.91 21.92 16.01
N LEU A 71 5.90 20.81 15.28
CA LEU A 71 6.33 19.51 15.79
C LEU A 71 7.79 19.61 16.24
N GLY A 72 8.08 19.26 17.48
CA GLY A 72 9.46 19.23 17.96
C GLY A 72 10.26 18.11 17.27
N ALA A 73 11.58 18.28 17.12
CA ALA A 73 12.45 17.26 16.51
C ALA A 73 12.36 15.87 17.20
N HIS A 74 12.02 15.84 18.49
CA HIS A 74 11.76 14.59 19.21
C HIS A 74 10.44 13.93 18.77
N GLU A 75 9.38 14.72 18.65
CA GLU A 75 8.05 14.24 18.25
C GLU A 75 8.04 13.74 16.81
N GLU A 76 8.76 14.43 15.91
CA GLU A 76 8.95 14.00 14.53
C GLU A 76 9.65 12.64 14.44
N ARG A 77 10.71 12.42 15.24
CA ARG A 77 11.40 11.11 15.32
C ARG A 77 10.47 10.01 15.81
N VAL A 78 9.62 10.30 16.81
CA VAL A 78 8.63 9.35 17.33
C VAL A 78 7.61 8.99 16.25
N LEU A 79 7.12 9.98 15.49
CA LEU A 79 6.19 9.76 14.38
C LEU A 79 6.81 8.91 13.26
N LEU A 80 8.04 9.21 12.85
CA LEU A 80 8.76 8.42 11.84
C LEU A 80 9.02 6.99 12.30
N ALA A 81 9.44 6.80 13.56
CA ALA A 81 9.62 5.47 14.14
C ALA A 81 8.30 4.68 14.19
N THR A 82 7.19 5.36 14.50
CA THR A 82 5.86 4.76 14.51
C THR A 82 5.43 4.34 13.11
N LEU A 83 5.63 5.20 12.10
CA LEU A 83 5.38 4.86 10.70
C LEU A 83 6.20 3.63 10.28
N LYS A 84 7.49 3.58 10.61
CA LYS A 84 8.34 2.42 10.32
C LYS A 84 7.83 1.14 10.98
N ALA A 85 7.36 1.22 12.22
CA ALA A 85 6.77 0.08 12.92
C ALA A 85 5.48 -0.40 12.24
N ILE A 86 4.60 0.51 11.83
CA ILE A 86 3.38 0.20 11.09
C ILE A 86 3.71 -0.46 9.75
N PHE A 87 4.63 0.10 8.97
CA PHE A 87 5.07 -0.45 7.69
C PHE A 87 5.65 -1.86 7.84
N ARG A 88 6.49 -2.09 8.85
CA ARG A 88 6.99 -3.44 9.16
C ARG A 88 5.86 -4.41 9.48
N SER A 89 4.85 -3.96 10.23
CA SER A 89 3.68 -4.77 10.55
C SER A 89 2.85 -5.10 9.30
N LEU A 90 2.62 -4.13 8.41
CA LEU A 90 1.96 -4.31 7.11
C LEU A 90 2.69 -5.37 6.28
N THR A 91 4.02 -5.28 6.16
CA THR A 91 4.82 -6.24 5.37
C THR A 91 4.71 -7.65 5.91
N GLN A 92 4.81 -7.82 7.23
CA GLN A 92 4.68 -9.13 7.87
C GLN A 92 3.29 -9.74 7.68
N ARG A 93 2.23 -8.92 7.76
CA ARG A 93 0.85 -9.38 7.55
C ARG A 93 0.59 -9.73 6.10
N LEU A 94 1.09 -8.94 5.17
CA LEU A 94 0.95 -9.21 3.75
C LEU A 94 1.61 -10.53 3.35
N ALA A 95 2.78 -10.83 3.93
CA ALA A 95 3.42 -12.13 3.74
C ALA A 95 2.55 -13.30 4.24
N ARG A 96 1.87 -13.14 5.40
CA ARG A 96 0.92 -14.15 5.91
C ARG A 96 -0.30 -14.31 4.98
N LEU A 97 -0.86 -13.20 4.52
CA LEU A 97 -1.96 -13.21 3.55
C LEU A 97 -1.57 -13.90 2.23
N GLN A 98 -0.33 -13.70 1.77
CA GLN A 98 0.18 -14.34 0.57
C GLN A 98 0.23 -15.87 0.70
N GLU A 99 0.61 -16.40 1.87
CA GLU A 99 0.59 -17.84 2.12
C GLU A 99 -0.85 -18.40 2.17
N GLU A 100 -1.78 -17.70 2.82
CA GLU A 100 -3.21 -18.09 2.85
C GLU A 100 -3.80 -18.13 1.43
N ILE A 101 -3.53 -17.11 0.62
CA ILE A 101 -4.10 -16.99 -0.74
C ILE A 101 -3.43 -17.97 -1.71
N ARG A 102 -2.14 -18.27 -1.53
CA ARG A 102 -1.44 -19.32 -2.30
C ARG A 102 -2.11 -20.69 -2.11
N ALA A 103 -2.58 -21.00 -0.90
CA ALA A 103 -3.32 -22.22 -0.63
C ALA A 103 -4.67 -22.27 -1.36
N ARG A 104 -5.30 -21.12 -1.61
CA ARG A 104 -6.59 -21.01 -2.31
C ARG A 104 -6.48 -21.09 -3.84
N ARG A 105 -5.30 -20.76 -4.40
CA ARG A 105 -5.05 -20.69 -5.86
C ARG A 105 -6.00 -19.73 -6.60
N ASP A 106 -6.47 -18.67 -5.93
CA ASP A 106 -7.30 -17.63 -6.57
C ASP A 106 -6.41 -16.62 -7.33
N PRO A 107 -6.48 -16.56 -8.67
CA PRO A 107 -5.63 -15.67 -9.47
C PRO A 107 -5.99 -14.18 -9.32
N ARG A 108 -7.24 -13.84 -8.98
CA ARG A 108 -7.68 -12.44 -8.82
C ARG A 108 -7.13 -11.86 -7.54
N ILE A 109 -7.30 -12.60 -6.44
CA ILE A 109 -6.79 -12.20 -5.13
C ILE A 109 -5.25 -12.19 -5.14
N ALA A 110 -4.62 -13.16 -5.82
CA ALA A 110 -3.16 -13.17 -6.02
C ALA A 110 -2.64 -11.93 -6.76
N GLN A 111 -3.37 -11.47 -7.80
CA GLN A 111 -3.01 -10.24 -8.52
C GLN A 111 -3.12 -8.99 -7.64
N VAL A 112 -4.20 -8.87 -6.85
CA VAL A 112 -4.37 -7.74 -5.92
C VAL A 112 -3.27 -7.74 -4.87
N LEU A 113 -2.96 -8.89 -4.26
CA LEU A 113 -1.85 -9.00 -3.32
C LEU A 113 -0.50 -8.62 -3.91
N TRP A 114 -0.24 -9.00 -5.16
CA TRP A 114 1.00 -8.62 -5.83
C TRP A 114 1.12 -7.09 -5.96
N ILE A 115 0.04 -6.42 -6.38
CA ILE A 115 -0.01 -4.94 -6.45
C ILE A 115 0.24 -4.33 -5.06
N VAL A 116 -0.44 -4.82 -4.03
CA VAL A 116 -0.28 -4.35 -2.64
C VAL A 116 1.17 -4.51 -2.18
N ARG A 117 1.84 -5.61 -2.53
CA ARG A 117 3.23 -5.86 -2.13
C ARG A 117 4.21 -4.92 -2.82
N GLU A 118 4.07 -4.74 -4.13
CA GLU A 118 4.92 -3.82 -4.90
C GLU A 118 4.76 -2.39 -4.39
N GLU A 119 3.52 -1.96 -4.13
CA GLU A 119 3.26 -0.62 -3.61
C GLU A 119 3.81 -0.43 -2.20
N LEU A 120 3.65 -1.42 -1.31
CA LEU A 120 4.21 -1.38 0.03
C LEU A 120 5.76 -1.32 0.01
N GLY A 121 6.39 -2.03 -0.92
CA GLY A 121 7.84 -1.96 -1.13
C GLY A 121 8.31 -0.55 -1.51
N ARG A 122 7.65 0.07 -2.50
CA ARG A 122 7.93 1.45 -2.92
C ARG A 122 7.73 2.45 -1.80
N LEU A 123 6.66 2.30 -1.02
CA LEU A 123 6.37 3.17 0.10
C LEU A 123 7.38 3.00 1.24
N GLY A 124 7.90 1.78 1.46
CA GLY A 124 9.02 1.54 2.36
C GLY A 124 10.28 2.31 1.94
N GLU A 125 10.61 2.32 0.64
CA GLU A 125 11.74 3.10 0.12
C GLU A 125 11.53 4.62 0.29
N LEU A 126 10.31 5.11 0.05
CA LEU A 126 9.96 6.51 0.27
C LEU A 126 10.06 6.90 1.75
N LEU A 127 9.70 6.01 2.67
CA LEU A 127 9.82 6.25 4.11
C LEU A 127 11.29 6.38 4.55
N GLU A 128 12.19 5.55 4.01
CA GLU A 128 13.64 5.66 4.27
C GLU A 128 14.29 6.89 3.60
N ARG A 129 13.66 7.42 2.54
CA ARG A 129 14.06 8.69 1.93
C ARG A 129 13.62 9.88 2.77
N LEU A 130 12.42 9.81 3.35
CA LEU A 130 11.83 10.90 4.13
C LEU A 130 12.74 11.34 5.30
N GLU A 131 13.46 10.41 5.94
CA GLU A 131 14.39 10.72 7.04
C GLU A 131 15.59 11.57 6.63
N ARG A 132 15.96 11.54 5.35
CA ARG A 132 17.14 12.22 4.80
C ARG A 132 16.78 13.50 4.05
N GLU A 133 15.53 13.64 3.67
CA GLU A 133 15.05 14.77 2.88
C GLU A 133 14.54 15.90 3.78
N GLN A 134 14.76 17.14 3.34
CA GLN A 134 14.32 18.36 4.02
C GLN A 134 13.59 19.29 3.04
N GLY A 135 12.76 20.19 3.57
CA GLY A 135 12.05 21.22 2.81
C GLY A 135 11.19 20.63 1.67
N THR A 136 11.26 21.23 0.49
CA THR A 136 10.38 20.86 -0.65
C THR A 136 10.54 19.41 -1.12
N ALA A 137 11.72 18.79 -0.95
CA ALA A 137 11.92 17.39 -1.30
C ALA A 137 11.13 16.49 -0.34
N ARG A 138 11.20 16.80 0.96
CA ARG A 138 10.48 16.12 2.03
C ARG A 138 8.97 16.21 1.83
N GLU A 139 8.45 17.41 1.57
CA GLU A 139 7.01 17.62 1.28
C GLU A 139 6.52 16.75 0.11
N ARG A 140 7.31 16.67 -0.98
CA ARG A 140 7.00 15.80 -2.12
C ARG A 140 6.99 14.34 -1.73
N THR A 141 7.93 13.89 -0.91
CA THR A 141 7.99 12.51 -0.42
C THR A 141 6.81 12.18 0.50
N ILE A 142 6.41 13.10 1.38
CA ILE A 142 5.18 12.97 2.18
C ILE A 142 3.95 12.82 1.26
N ALA A 143 3.82 13.65 0.23
CA ALA A 143 2.70 13.57 -0.71
C ALA A 143 2.68 12.25 -1.52
N LEU A 144 3.85 11.73 -1.91
CA LEU A 144 3.96 10.43 -2.57
C LEU A 144 3.58 9.28 -1.63
N LEU A 145 4.02 9.33 -0.37
CA LEU A 145 3.64 8.37 0.67
C LEU A 145 2.13 8.38 0.91
N GLU A 146 1.52 9.58 1.03
CA GLU A 146 0.08 9.75 1.19
C GLU A 146 -0.68 9.09 0.04
N ARG A 147 -0.28 9.39 -1.20
CA ARG A 147 -0.92 8.84 -2.40
C ARG A 147 -0.84 7.32 -2.44
N GLY A 148 0.33 6.73 -2.16
CA GLY A 148 0.46 5.27 -2.17
C GLY A 148 -0.29 4.59 -1.03
N LEU A 149 -0.36 5.20 0.16
CA LEU A 149 -1.19 4.69 1.27
C LEU A 149 -2.68 4.71 0.93
N VAL A 150 -3.18 5.73 0.22
CA VAL A 150 -4.56 5.76 -0.29
C VAL A 150 -4.79 4.66 -1.34
N GLN A 151 -3.81 4.38 -2.20
CA GLN A 151 -3.89 3.25 -3.14
C GLN A 151 -3.91 1.89 -2.42
N LEU A 152 -3.11 1.74 -1.37
CA LEU A 152 -3.12 0.55 -0.51
C LEU A 152 -4.47 0.37 0.20
N ASP A 153 -5.09 1.46 0.67
CA ASP A 153 -6.42 1.42 1.27
C ASP A 153 -7.46 0.89 0.27
N GLY A 154 -7.49 1.46 -0.94
CA GLY A 154 -8.38 1.00 -2.01
C GLY A 154 -8.13 -0.46 -2.41
N ALA A 155 -6.86 -0.89 -2.46
CA ALA A 155 -6.52 -2.28 -2.73
C ALA A 155 -6.93 -3.23 -1.59
N THR A 156 -6.89 -2.76 -0.34
CA THR A 156 -7.37 -3.50 0.84
C THR A 156 -8.89 -3.68 0.80
N ALA A 157 -9.64 -2.66 0.39
CA ALA A 157 -11.07 -2.76 0.14
C ALA A 157 -11.41 -3.73 -1.01
N ALA A 158 -10.58 -3.78 -2.06
CA ALA A 158 -10.73 -4.76 -3.13
C ALA A 158 -10.50 -6.20 -2.63
N LEU A 159 -9.54 -6.43 -1.73
CA LEU A 159 -9.36 -7.76 -1.10
C LEU A 159 -10.61 -8.21 -0.34
N TRP A 160 -11.21 -7.32 0.46
CA TRP A 160 -12.49 -7.60 1.14
C TRP A 160 -13.62 -7.94 0.16
N THR A 161 -13.64 -7.31 -1.01
CA THR A 161 -14.70 -7.50 -2.02
C THR A 161 -14.56 -8.82 -2.76
N PHE A 162 -13.33 -9.22 -3.08
CA PHE A 162 -13.09 -10.50 -3.78
C PHE A 162 -13.06 -11.72 -2.85
N ASP A 163 -12.88 -11.52 -1.54
CA ASP A 163 -12.94 -12.60 -0.55
C ASP A 163 -14.37 -13.06 -0.21
N ARG A 164 -15.35 -12.14 -0.31
CA ARG A 164 -16.78 -12.39 -0.11
C ARG A 164 -17.43 -13.01 -1.33
#